data_AF-A0A933Z6D4-F1
#
_entry.id   AF-A0A933Z6D4-F1
#
_cell.length_a   1.000
_cell.length_b   1.000
_cell.length_c   1.000
_cell.angle_alpha   90.00
_cell.angle_beta   90.00
_cell.angle_gamma   90.00
#
_symmetry.space_group_name_H-M   'P 1'
#
loop_
_entity.id
_entity.type
_entity.pdbx_description
1 polymer ?
#
loop_
_entity_poly.entity_id
_entity_poly.type
_entity_poly.pdbx_seq_one_letter_code
_entity_poly.pdbx_strand_id
1 'polypeptide(L)'
;METIRTSDAAQEFRVHLDNLSARASLSGPLGLNLGRYPLGWKVFVGNVTLLGPGDEDLGFSHYFEGGLGLSLDLAPAAWPLTGLSLGGSLIAGDGISGYAINLGYEF
;
A
#
# COMPACT_ATOMS: atom_id res chain seq x y z
N MET A 1 -37.28 33.12 16.90
CA MET A 1 -35.85 32.74 16.87
C MET A 1 -35.82 31.28 17.28
N GLU A 2 -35.94 30.38 16.30
CA GLU A 2 -36.04 28.94 16.53
C GLU A 2 -34.64 28.38 16.79
N THR A 3 -34.41 27.90 18.01
CA THR A 3 -33.20 27.17 18.35
C THR A 3 -33.39 25.72 17.91
N ILE A 4 -32.81 25.36 16.78
CA ILE A 4 -32.72 23.96 16.33
C ILE A 4 -31.77 23.25 17.31
N ARG A 5 -32.35 22.53 18.28
CA ARG A 5 -31.64 21.53 19.08
C ARG A 5 -31.42 20.29 18.21
N THR A 6 -30.27 20.24 17.56
CA THR A 6 -29.76 18.99 16.99
C THR A 6 -29.18 18.16 18.13
N SER A 7 -29.96 17.19 18.63
CA SER A 7 -29.47 16.07 19.42
C SER A 7 -29.01 14.97 18.46
N ASP A 8 -27.97 15.23 17.69
CA ASP A 8 -27.40 14.19 16.85
C ASP A 8 -26.32 13.45 17.65
N ALA A 9 -26.58 12.17 17.88
CA ALA A 9 -25.62 11.21 18.41
C ALA A 9 -24.69 10.70 17.29
N ALA A 10 -24.41 11.52 16.26
CA ALA A 10 -23.17 11.50 15.49
C ALA A 10 -21.98 11.90 16.38
N GLN A 11 -21.87 11.13 17.46
CA GLN A 11 -20.85 11.11 18.48
C GLN A 11 -19.52 10.97 17.77
N GLU A 12 -18.66 11.96 17.99
CA GLU A 12 -17.28 12.07 17.54
C GLU A 12 -16.58 10.70 17.51
N PHE A 13 -16.57 10.05 16.35
CA PHE A 13 -15.97 8.73 16.16
C PHE A 13 -14.46 8.93 16.07
N ARG A 14 -13.80 8.95 17.23
CA ARG A 14 -12.34 9.07 17.35
C ARG A 14 -11.74 7.68 17.45
N VAL A 15 -11.47 7.06 16.30
CA VAL A 15 -10.75 5.78 16.25
C VAL A 15 -9.27 6.05 16.50
N HIS A 16 -8.73 5.47 17.57
CA HIS A 16 -7.30 5.38 17.78
C HIS A 16 -6.83 4.07 17.16
N LEU A 17 -6.16 4.15 16.00
CA LEU A 17 -5.64 2.99 15.30
C LEU A 17 -4.12 2.99 15.44
N ASP A 18 -3.62 2.24 16.41
CA ASP A 18 -2.20 1.93 16.48
C ASP A 18 -1.93 0.73 15.58
N ASN A 19 -0.83 0.75 14.84
CA ASN A 19 -0.42 -0.39 14.04
C ASN A 19 1.09 -0.59 14.11
N LEU A 20 1.49 -1.84 13.89
CA LEU A 20 2.87 -2.23 13.71
C LEU A 20 2.99 -2.88 12.33
N SER A 21 3.85 -2.31 11.48
CA SER A 21 4.11 -2.82 10.14
C SER A 21 5.55 -3.25 9.97
N ALA A 22 5.77 -4.40 9.35
CA ALA A 22 7.07 -4.86 8.90
C ALA A 22 7.02 -5.16 7.40
N ARG A 23 8.04 -4.76 6.65
CA ARG A 23 8.12 -5.01 5.20
C ARG A 23 9.55 -5.35 4.77
N ALA A 24 9.67 -6.41 3.99
CA ALA A 24 10.89 -6.76 3.28
C ALA A 24 10.65 -6.61 1.78
N SER A 25 11.61 -5.99 1.09
CA SER A 25 11.56 -5.81 -0.35
C SER A 25 12.89 -6.18 -0.99
N LEU A 26 12.81 -6.80 -2.16
CA LEU A 26 13.95 -7.10 -3.00
C LEU A 26 13.68 -6.59 -4.41
N SER A 27 14.69 -6.02 -5.04
CA SER A 27 14.60 -5.55 -6.42
C SER A 27 15.90 -5.83 -7.16
N GLY A 28 15.81 -5.88 -8.48
CA GLY A 28 16.98 -6.11 -9.32
C GLY A 28 16.70 -5.81 -10.79
N PRO A 29 17.75 -5.81 -11.63
CA PRO A 29 17.59 -5.68 -13.07
C PRO A 29 16.94 -6.94 -13.63
N LEU A 30 16.04 -6.75 -14.61
CA LEU A 30 15.45 -7.86 -15.36
C LEU A 30 16.36 -8.31 -16.51
N GLY A 31 17.37 -7.51 -16.85
CA GLY A 31 18.25 -7.73 -18.02
C GLY A 31 17.58 -7.44 -19.37
N LEU A 32 16.35 -6.91 -19.35
CA LEU A 32 15.61 -6.48 -20.53
C LEU A 32 15.50 -4.95 -20.56
N ASN A 33 15.36 -4.39 -21.75
CA ASN A 33 15.12 -2.96 -21.95
C ASN A 33 13.80 -2.76 -22.68
N LEU A 34 13.04 -1.74 -22.28
CA LEU A 34 11.92 -1.22 -23.07
C LEU A 34 12.42 0.00 -23.85
N GLY A 35 12.83 -0.23 -25.10
CA GLY A 35 13.55 0.78 -25.88
C GLY A 35 14.93 1.04 -25.27
N ARG A 36 15.18 2.29 -24.83
CA ARG A 36 16.44 2.68 -24.17
C ARG A 36 16.40 2.61 -22.64
N TYR A 37 15.28 2.15 -22.08
CA TYR A 37 15.02 2.21 -20.64
C TYR A 37 15.12 0.82 -20.01
N PRO A 38 16.04 0.62 -19.06
CA PRO A 38 16.20 -0.65 -18.36
C PRO A 38 14.94 -1.05 -17.60
N LEU A 39 14.55 -2.32 -17.69
CA LEU A 39 13.51 -2.90 -16.86
C LEU A 39 14.12 -3.55 -15.61
N GLY A 40 13.45 -3.35 -14.49
CA GLY A 40 13.72 -4.01 -13.23
C GLY A 40 12.51 -4.82 -12.76
N TRP A 41 12.76 -5.70 -11.81
CA TRP A 41 11.72 -6.38 -11.04
C TRP A 41 11.80 -5.94 -9.58
N LYS A 42 10.66 -6.06 -8.90
CA LYS A 42 10.53 -5.84 -7.48
C LYS A 42 9.61 -6.89 -6.90
N VAL A 43 9.99 -7.47 -5.77
CA VAL A 43 9.13 -8.33 -4.95
C VAL A 43 9.14 -7.78 -3.54
N PHE A 44 8.03 -7.93 -2.83
CA PHE A 44 7.95 -7.59 -1.43
C PHE A 44 7.02 -8.52 -0.69
N VAL A 45 7.28 -8.64 0.60
CA VAL A 45 6.37 -9.23 1.57
C VAL A 45 6.26 -8.29 2.76
N GLY A 46 5.06 -8.12 3.27
CA GLY A 46 4.76 -7.26 4.39
C GLY A 46 3.78 -7.92 5.34
N ASN A 47 3.85 -7.50 6.59
CA ASN A 47 2.87 -7.81 7.61
C ASN A 47 2.45 -6.50 8.29
N VAL A 48 1.16 -6.40 8.57
CA VAL A 48 0.60 -5.33 9.41
C VAL A 48 -0.19 -6.00 10.51
N THR A 49 0.07 -5.57 11.74
CA THR A 49 -0.66 -5.97 12.94
C THR A 49 -1.30 -4.73 13.53
N LEU A 50 -2.60 -4.76 13.79
CA LEU A 50 -3.31 -3.72 14.51
C LEU A 50 -3.02 -3.88 16.00
N LEU A 51 -2.72 -2.76 16.67
CA LEU A 51 -2.48 -2.69 18.11
C LEU A 51 -3.64 -1.93 18.74
N GLY A 52 -4.22 -2.50 19.79
CA GLY A 52 -5.38 -1.92 20.48
C GLY A 52 -6.73 -2.49 20.02
N PRO A 53 -7.86 -1.93 20.51
CA PRO A 53 -9.21 -2.50 20.36
C PRO A 53 -9.81 -2.37 18.96
N GLY A 54 -9.02 -1.98 17.95
CA GLY A 54 -9.48 -1.81 16.58
C GLY A 54 -9.77 -3.12 15.84
N ASP A 55 -9.43 -4.27 16.44
CA ASP A 55 -9.75 -5.60 15.92
C ASP A 55 -11.26 -5.90 15.97
N GLU A 56 -11.97 -5.39 16.99
CA GLU A 56 -13.42 -5.57 17.13
C GLU A 56 -14.23 -4.79 16.07
N ASP A 57 -13.74 -3.62 15.65
CA ASP A 57 -14.43 -2.76 14.66
C ASP A 57 -14.10 -3.10 13.20
N LEU A 58 -12.86 -3.53 12.93
CA LEU A 58 -12.38 -3.80 11.56
C LEU A 58 -12.52 -5.26 11.14
N GLY A 59 -12.74 -6.17 12.09
CA GLY A 59 -12.93 -7.61 11.82
C GLY A 59 -11.66 -8.36 11.43
N PHE A 60 -10.49 -7.74 11.58
CA PHE A 60 -9.19 -8.37 11.43
C PHE A 60 -8.19 -7.79 12.44
N SER A 61 -7.25 -8.60 12.91
CA SER A 61 -6.18 -8.17 13.82
C SER A 61 -4.83 -8.03 13.11
N HIS A 62 -4.62 -8.79 12.03
CA HIS A 62 -3.39 -8.76 11.26
C HIS A 62 -3.64 -9.23 9.82
N TYR A 63 -2.80 -8.76 8.90
CA TYR A 63 -2.75 -9.28 7.54
C TYR A 63 -1.32 -9.32 7.00
N PHE A 64 -1.13 -10.19 6.02
CA PHE A 64 0.06 -10.27 5.20
C PHE A 64 -0.24 -9.73 3.81
N GLU A 65 0.73 -9.04 3.24
CA GLU A 65 0.70 -8.58 1.87
C GLU A 65 1.93 -9.12 1.14
N GLY A 66 1.71 -9.80 0.02
CA GLY A 66 2.79 -10.24 -0.86
C GLY A 66 2.59 -9.64 -2.24
N GLY A 67 3.62 -9.04 -2.82
CA GLY A 67 3.49 -8.40 -4.11
C GLY A 67 4.74 -8.49 -4.98
N LEU A 68 4.50 -8.36 -6.28
CA LEU A 68 5.52 -8.32 -7.31
C LEU A 68 5.19 -7.24 -8.32
N GLY A 69 6.22 -6.71 -8.96
CA GLY A 69 6.06 -5.66 -9.95
C GLY A 69 7.27 -5.51 -10.85
N LEU A 70 7.07 -4.77 -11.92
CA LEU A 70 8.09 -4.32 -12.84
C LEU A 70 8.36 -2.85 -12.60
N SER A 71 9.62 -2.47 -12.76
CA SER A 71 10.05 -1.08 -12.76
C SER A 71 10.70 -0.74 -14.09
N LEU A 72 10.57 0.51 -14.50
CA LEU A 72 11.22 1.07 -15.68
C LEU A 72 12.10 2.23 -15.21
N ASP A 73 13.39 2.13 -15.49
CA ASP A 73 14.37 3.17 -15.20
C ASP A 73 14.35 4.22 -16.32
N LEU A 74 13.87 5.41 -15.97
CA LEU A 74 13.74 6.57 -16.86
C LEU A 74 14.83 7.61 -16.63
N ALA A 75 15.79 7.38 -15.73
CA ALA A 75 16.92 8.29 -15.51
C ALA A 75 17.65 8.67 -16.81
N PRO A 76 17.79 7.78 -17.83
CA PRO A 76 18.39 8.14 -19.12
C PRO A 76 17.58 9.14 -19.96
N ALA A 77 16.33 9.45 -19.60
CA ALA A 77 15.43 10.31 -20.39
C ALA A 77 15.68 11.82 -20.21
N ALA A 78 16.48 12.23 -19.22
CA ALA A 78 16.59 13.62 -18.75
C ALA A 78 15.23 14.27 -18.43
N TRP A 79 14.26 13.44 -18.03
CA TRP A 79 12.95 13.87 -17.56
C TRP A 79 13.01 14.12 -16.05
N PRO A 80 12.09 14.94 -15.51
CA PRO A 80 11.95 15.08 -14.06
C PRO A 80 11.47 13.79 -13.38
N LEU A 81 11.09 12.78 -14.16
CA LEU A 81 10.66 11.47 -13.69
C LEU A 81 11.79 10.47 -13.96
N THR A 82 12.36 9.90 -12.89
CA THR A 82 13.49 8.96 -12.92
C THR A 82 13.04 7.50 -12.94
N GLY A 83 11.81 7.21 -12.52
CA GLY A 83 11.32 5.83 -12.49
C GLY A 83 9.81 5.70 -12.60
N LEU A 84 9.36 4.61 -13.22
CA LEU A 84 7.98 4.13 -13.18
C LEU A 84 7.94 2.70 -12.65
N SER A 85 6.88 2.35 -11.94
CA SER A 85 6.65 0.98 -11.49
C SER A 85 5.18 0.60 -11.57
N LEU A 86 4.94 -0.64 -11.96
CA LEU A 86 3.63 -1.26 -12.02
C LEU A 86 3.73 -2.64 -11.39
N GLY A 87 2.82 -2.96 -10.48
CA GLY A 87 2.79 -4.27 -9.84
C GLY A 87 1.41 -4.63 -9.34
N GLY A 88 1.34 -5.82 -8.75
CA GLY A 88 0.16 -6.31 -8.05
C GLY A 88 0.57 -6.94 -6.73
N SER A 89 -0.35 -6.95 -5.78
CA SER A 89 -0.20 -7.66 -4.52
C SER A 89 -1.46 -8.40 -4.13
N LEU A 90 -1.27 -9.44 -3.34
CA LEU A 90 -2.31 -10.20 -2.68
C LEU A 90 -2.25 -9.91 -1.19
N ILE A 91 -3.43 -9.74 -0.59
CA ILE A 91 -3.62 -9.49 0.83
C ILE A 91 -4.36 -10.69 1.40
N ALA A 92 -3.84 -11.24 2.49
CA ALA A 92 -4.47 -12.34 3.21
C ALA A 92 -4.22 -12.19 4.73
N GLY A 93 -5.27 -12.35 5.52
CA GLY A 93 -5.23 -12.28 6.96
C GLY A 93 -6.50 -12.88 7.55
N ASP A 94 -6.62 -12.83 8.87
CA ASP A 94 -7.83 -13.26 9.55
C ASP A 94 -8.98 -12.30 9.21
N GLY A 95 -10.08 -12.79 8.64
CA GLY A 95 -11.23 -11.96 8.24
C GLY A 95 -11.00 -11.01 7.04
N ILE A 96 -9.79 -10.98 6.45
CA ILE A 96 -9.47 -10.08 5.33
C ILE A 96 -8.74 -10.80 4.19
N SER A 97 -9.22 -10.58 2.96
CA SER A 97 -8.53 -11.02 1.75
C SER A 97 -8.75 -10.00 0.63
N GLY A 98 -7.80 -9.91 -0.29
CA GLY A 98 -7.93 -8.98 -1.40
C GLY A 98 -6.73 -8.98 -2.33
N TYR A 99 -6.81 -8.09 -3.31
CA TYR A 99 -5.71 -7.80 -4.20
C TYR A 99 -5.60 -6.28 -4.36
N ALA A 100 -4.39 -5.80 -4.64
CA ALA A 100 -4.14 -4.40 -4.95
C ALA A 100 -3.33 -4.30 -6.26
N ILE A 101 -3.59 -3.23 -7.00
CA ILE A 101 -2.77 -2.82 -8.15
C ILE A 101 -1.91 -1.66 -7.67
N ASN A 102 -0.61 -1.79 -7.87
CA ASN A 102 0.39 -0.86 -7.38
C ASN A 102 0.95 -0.05 -8.55
N LEU A 103 0.79 1.27 -8.49
CA LEU A 103 1.40 2.22 -9.41
C LEU A 103 2.35 3.11 -8.61
N GLY A 104 3.60 3.22 -9.07
CA GLY A 104 4.61 4.06 -8.41
C GLY A 104 5.42 4.85 -9.43
N TYR A 105 5.87 6.03 -9.02
CA TYR A 105 6.68 6.92 -9.83
C TYR A 105 7.73 7.60 -8.94
N GLU A 106 8.90 7.90 -9.50
CA GLU A 106 10.03 8.51 -8.80
C GLU A 106 10.54 9.73 -9.58
N PHE A 107 10.96 10.78 -8.87
CA PHE A 107 11.47 12.04 -9.46
C PHE A 107 12.96 12.21 -9.21
#